data_AF-A0A7X2MCY7-F1
#
_entry.id   AF-A0A7X2MCY7-F1
#
_cell.length_a   1.000
_cell.length_b   1.000
_cell.length_c   1.000
_cell.angle_alpha   90.00
_cell.angle_beta   90.00
_cell.angle_gamma   90.00
#
_symmetry.space_group_name_H-M   'P 1'
#
loop_
_entity.id
_entity.type
_entity.pdbx_description
1 polymer ?
#
loop_
_entity_poly.entity_id
_entity_poly.type
_entity_poly.pdbx_seq_one_letter_code
_entity_poly.pdbx_strand_id
1 'polypeptide(L)' 'MTPEEFRQSLAEQGLNLTDEQMQQFELYYEFLVETNKNLNLTAITEKNEVYLKHFYDSLLL' A
#
# COMPACT_ATOMS: atom_id res chain seq x y z
N MET A 1 5.10 -7.65 -0.11
CA MET A 1 5.99 -6.65 0.49
C MET A 1 5.36 -6.16 1.78
N THR A 2 6.08 -6.26 2.89
CA THR A 2 5.61 -5.70 4.17
C THR A 2 5.62 -4.16 4.12
N PRO A 3 4.87 -3.46 4.99
CA PRO A 3 4.92 -2.01 5.05
C PRO A 3 6.32 -1.44 5.32
N GLU A 4 7.15 -2.17 6.06
CA GLU A 4 8.55 -1.78 6.34
C GLU A 4 9.41 -1.89 5.08
N GLU A 5 9.30 -3.00 4.33
CA GLU A 5 9.98 -3.19 3.05
C GLU A 5 9.54 -2.13 2.02
N PHE A 6 8.25 -1.75 2.02
CA PHE A 6 7.72 -0.69 1.15
C PHE A 6 8.36 0.66 1.45
N ARG A 7 8.43 1.03 2.74
CA ARG A 7 9.07 2.27 3.18
C ARG A 7 10.55 2.30 2.78
N GLN A 8 11.26 1.20 3.00
CA GLN A 8 12.68 1.10 2.65
C GLN A 8 12.90 1.18 1.14
N SER A 9 12.12 0.46 0.34
CA SER A 9 12.23 0.45 -1.12
C SER A 9 11.99 1.82 -1.74
N LEU A 10 11.05 2.60 -1.20
CA LEU A 10 10.81 3.97 -1.64
C LEU A 10 11.92 4.92 -1.19
N ALA A 11 12.45 4.76 0.02
CA ALA A 11 13.58 5.54 0.50
C ALA A 11 14.84 5.34 -0.38
N GLU A 12 15.08 4.12 -0.86
CA GLU A 12 16.15 3.81 -1.82
C GLU A 12 15.97 4.52 -3.17
N GLN A 13 14.73 4.84 -3.54
CA GLN A 13 14.42 5.64 -4.74
C GLN A 13 14.41 7.16 -4.46
N GLY A 14 14.80 7.59 -3.26
CA GLY A 14 14.79 8.99 -2.83
C GLY A 14 13.44 9.50 -2.34
N LEU A 15 12.44 8.63 -2.22
CA LEU A 15 11.10 8.93 -1.71
C LEU A 15 11.01 8.55 -0.23
N ASN A 16 11.38 9.48 0.65
CA ASN A 16 11.30 9.27 2.09
C ASN A 16 9.88 9.52 2.59
N LEU A 17 9.18 8.43 2.92
CA LEU A 17 7.86 8.53 3.53
C LEU A 17 7.95 8.90 5.02
N THR A 18 7.15 9.87 5.42
CA THR A 18 6.93 10.21 6.84
C THR A 18 6.06 9.15 7.51
N ASP A 19 6.11 9.09 8.84
CA ASP A 19 5.26 8.16 9.60
C ASP A 19 3.77 8.43 9.39
N GLU A 20 3.40 9.71 9.17
CA GLU A 20 2.03 10.13 8.87
C GLU A 20 1.57 9.60 7.49
N GLN A 21 2.44 9.63 6.48
CA GLN A 21 2.16 9.04 5.17
C GLN A 21 2.02 7.52 5.26
N MET A 22 2.85 6.86 6.08
CA MET A 22 2.72 5.43 6.33
C MET A 22 1.37 5.08 6.98
N GLN A 23 0.91 5.89 7.93
CA GLN A 23 -0.43 5.74 8.52
C GLN A 23 -1.54 5.95 7.49
N GLN A 24 -1.39 6.91 6.58
CA GLN A 24 -2.35 7.13 5.50
C GLN A 24 -2.45 5.92 4.55
N PHE A 25 -1.32 5.29 4.20
CA PHE A 25 -1.33 4.04 3.41
C PHE A 25 -2.04 2.90 4.15
N GLU A 26 -1.84 2.78 5.46
CA GLU A 26 -2.52 1.77 6.27
C GLU A 26 -4.04 1.99 6.28
N LEU A 27 -4.48 3.22 6.56
CA LEU A 27 -5.90 3.60 6.52
C LEU A 27 -6.53 3.35 5.15
N TYR A 28 -5.79 3.66 4.08
CA TYR A 28 -6.26 3.43 2.73
C TYR A 28 -6.39 1.94 2.40
N TYR A 29 -5.46 1.10 2.87
CA TYR A 29 -5.56 -0.35 2.78
C TYR A 29 -6.79 -0.89 3.52
N GLU A 30 -7.03 -0.46 4.76
CA GLU A 30 -8.20 -0.87 5.55
C GLU A 30 -9.50 -0.52 4.82
N PHE A 31 -9.61 0.72 4.32
CA PHE A 31 -10.76 1.18 3.56
C PHE A 31 -10.97 0.37 2.27
N LEU A 32 -9.89 0.07 1.54
CA LEU A 32 -9.93 -0.73 0.33
C LEU A 32 -10.44 -2.15 0.61
N VAL A 33 -9.93 -2.81 1.64
CA VAL A 33 -10.36 -4.17 2.01
C VAL A 33 -11.80 -4.19 2.51
N GLU A 34 -12.20 -3.23 3.34
CA GLU A 34 -13.58 -3.11 3.81
C GLU A 34 -14.56 -2.89 2.65
N THR A 35 -14.23 -1.97 1.76
CA THR A 35 -15.06 -1.68 0.59
C THR A 35 -15.11 -2.88 -0.37
N ASN A 36 -13.98 -3.59 -0.52
CA ASN A 36 -13.90 -4.77 -1.39
C ASN A 36 -14.86 -5.90 -0.96
N LYS A 37 -15.13 -6.06 0.35
CA LYS A 37 -16.09 -7.05 0.87
C LYS A 37 -17.51 -6.89 0.30
N ASN A 38 -17.88 -5.65 -0.05
CA ASN A 38 -19.22 -5.33 -0.55
C ASN A 38 -19.27 -5.10 -2.06
N LEU A 39 -18.16 -4.66 -2.68
CA LEU A 39 -18.15 -4.19 -4.07
C LEU A 39 -17.27 -5.02 -5.02
N ASN A 40 -16.49 -6.01 -4.54
CA ASN A 40 -15.56 -6.80 -5.37
C ASN A 40 -14.63 -5.94 -6.26
N LEU A 41 -14.02 -4.90 -5.67
CA LEU A 41 -13.09 -3.97 -6.31
C LEU A 41 -11.78 -4.61 -6.80
N THR A 42 -11.25 -5.59 -6.08
CA THR A 42 -10.01 -6.28 -6.42
C THR A 42 -9.99 -7.71 -5.89
N ALA A 43 -9.36 -8.62 -6.63
CA ALA A 43 -9.09 -9.98 -6.15
C ALA A 43 -7.92 -10.02 -5.16
N ILE A 44 -7.14 -8.94 -5.03
CA ILE A 44 -5.96 -8.86 -4.18
C ILE A 44 -6.34 -8.18 -2.86
N THR A 45 -6.54 -8.98 -1.81
CA THR A 45 -6.88 -8.49 -0.46
C THR A 45 -5.76 -8.68 0.56
N GLU A 46 -4.73 -9.44 0.20
CA GLU A 46 -3.58 -9.67 1.09
C GLU A 46 -2.76 -8.39 1.23
N LYS A 47 -2.54 -7.96 2.47
CA LYS A 47 -1.84 -6.70 2.80
C LYS A 47 -0.52 -6.57 2.06
N ASN A 48 0.27 -7.64 2.08
CA ASN A 48 1.58 -7.66 1.46
C ASN A 48 1.52 -7.54 -0.08
N GLU A 49 0.45 -8.06 -0.70
CA GLU A 49 0.25 -7.96 -2.14
C GLU A 49 -0.32 -6.61 -2.53
N VAL A 50 -1.21 -6.01 -1.72
CA VAL A 50 -1.74 -4.66 -1.98
C VAL A 50 -0.62 -3.62 -1.93
N TYR A 51 0.24 -3.67 -0.93
CA TYR A 51 1.37 -2.75 -0.82
C TYR A 51 2.35 -2.88 -2.01
N LEU A 52 2.53 -4.09 -2.54
CA LEU A 52 3.41 -4.34 -3.68
C LEU A 52 2.77 -3.98 -5.02
N LYS A 53 1.59 -4.53 -5.30
CA LYS A 53 0.96 -4.48 -6.63
C LYS A 53 0.10 -3.25 -6.86
N HIS A 54 -0.44 -2.65 -5.80
CA HIS A 54 -1.26 -1.45 -5.92
C HIS A 54 -0.45 -0.22 -5.55
N PHE A 55 0.12 -0.17 -4.34
CA PHE A 55 0.77 1.06 -3.87
C PHE A 55 2.12 1.31 -4.53
N TYR A 56 3.01 0.32 -4.54
CA TYR A 56 4.35 0.48 -5.09
C TYR A 56 4.34 0.62 -6.62
N ASP A 57 3.63 -0.27 -7.33
CA ASP A 57 3.49 -0.15 -8.80
C ASP A 57 2.89 1.22 -9.19
N SER A 58 1.90 1.75 -8.45
CA SER A 58 1.28 3.06 -8.78
C SER A 58 2.17 4.28 -8.50
N LEU A 59 3.18 4.15 -7.64
CA LEU A 59 4.12 5.25 -7.36
C LEU A 59 5.29 5.29 -8.33
N LEU A 60 5.59 4.17 -8.99
CA LEU A 60 6.71 4.04 -9.93
C LEU A 60 6.31 4.14 -11.41
N LEU A 61 5.02 4.02 -11.72
CA LEU A 61 4.43 4.22 -13.06
C LEU A 61 4.10 5.70 -13.30
#